data_AF-A0A1M5T1C4-F1
#
_entry.id   AF-A0A1M5T1C4-F1
#
_cell.length_a   1.000
_cell.length_b   1.000
_cell.length_c   1.000
_cell.angle_alpha   90.00
_cell.angle_beta   90.00
_cell.angle_gamma   90.00
#
_symmetry.space_group_name_H-M   'P 1'
#
loop_
_entity.id
_entity.type
_entity.pdbx_description
1 polymer ?
#
loop_
_entity_poly.entity_id
_entity_poly.type
_entity_poly.pdbx_seq_one_letter_code
_entity_poly.pdbx_strand_id
1 'polypeptide(L)'
;MISWKKYISVIKHTILVSSDQNKNLKYWRDDMFSNTIIFIIPLSIITLAPSLIWAFDCGYYPMVVIDLLSVLMIILLGFRKGIKIKYRKLLFIANLYILSFTLIYYVGLNSTLYLLASCFLSVFIHSFKNKYTPALLNLYISILYISLYYIDWLPVHQNSTKPNELFAVFSNLIFLSFLVCSLIPRLFSKLNDRFRENLVHTKKIEKQNNLLKEITWIQSHVVRTPLSRLMALIELLKDSGNSEEDKKFLLDNIVISSRELDGVIKEIVVKSESVHAEK
;
A
#
# COMPACT_ATOMS: atom_id res chain seq x y z
N MET A 1 3.76 -5.94 26.07
CA MET A 1 2.84 -5.68 24.93
C MET A 1 2.41 -4.20 24.81
N ILE A 2 2.15 -3.50 25.93
CA ILE A 2 1.72 -2.08 25.94
C ILE A 2 2.81 -1.12 25.42
N SER A 3 4.08 -1.34 25.76
CA SER A 3 5.20 -0.48 25.32
C SER A 3 5.44 -0.53 23.80
N TRP A 4 5.23 -1.69 23.17
CA TRP A 4 5.37 -1.85 21.71
C TRP A 4 4.27 -1.13 20.94
N LYS A 5 3.02 -1.22 21.40
CA LYS A 5 1.89 -0.49 20.78
C LYS A 5 2.08 1.02 20.90
N LYS A 6 2.55 1.51 22.05
CA LYS A 6 2.87 2.93 22.27
C LYS A 6 4.00 3.40 21.34
N TYR A 7 5.06 2.62 21.21
CA TYR A 7 6.17 2.87 20.30
C TYR A 7 5.72 2.99 18.83
N ILE A 8 4.95 2.02 18.34
CA ILE A 8 4.38 2.04 16.98
C ILE A 8 3.57 3.30 16.76
N SER A 9 2.68 3.63 17.70
CA SER A 9 1.79 4.81 17.59
C SER A 9 2.59 6.11 17.48
N VAL A 10 3.63 6.29 18.31
CA VAL A 10 4.48 7.47 18.29
C VAL A 10 5.18 7.64 16.95
N ILE A 11 5.78 6.57 16.39
CA ILE A 11 6.46 6.65 15.09
C ILE A 11 5.46 6.92 13.97
N LYS A 12 4.34 6.19 13.92
CA LYS A 12 3.32 6.40 12.87
C LYS A 12 2.81 7.83 12.89
N HIS A 13 2.45 8.37 14.05
CA HIS A 13 1.99 9.76 14.18
C HIS A 13 3.09 10.78 13.80
N THR A 14 4.36 10.42 13.95
CA THR A 14 5.48 11.33 13.64
C THR A 14 5.83 11.33 12.15
N ILE A 15 5.61 10.21 11.44
CA ILE A 15 5.98 9.99 10.04
C ILE A 15 4.78 10.17 9.09
N LEU A 16 3.64 9.53 9.40
CA LEU A 16 2.40 9.59 8.63
C LEU A 16 1.50 10.68 9.19
N VAL A 17 1.57 11.87 8.59
CA VAL A 17 0.75 13.03 9.00
C VAL A 17 -0.63 13.04 8.32
N SER A 18 -0.83 12.30 7.23
CA SER A 18 -2.07 12.35 6.42
C SER A 18 -2.90 11.08 6.50
N SER A 19 -4.08 11.22 7.11
CA SER A 19 -5.26 10.36 6.96
C SER A 19 -5.85 10.55 5.56
N ASP A 20 -5.13 10.12 4.52
CA ASP A 20 -5.68 10.18 3.17
C ASP A 20 -6.71 9.04 3.02
N GLN A 21 -8.00 9.39 2.98
CA GLN A 21 -9.09 8.42 2.79
C GLN A 21 -8.95 7.62 1.49
N ASN A 22 -8.21 8.18 0.52
CA ASN A 22 -7.80 7.48 -0.69
C ASN A 22 -6.36 6.94 -0.51
N LYS A 23 -6.25 5.66 -0.18
CA LYS A 23 -4.98 4.90 -0.09
C LYS A 23 -4.30 4.76 -1.46
N ASN A 24 -3.83 5.86 -2.01
CA ASN A 24 -3.09 5.91 -3.27
C ASN A 24 -1.68 5.32 -3.11
N LEU A 25 -1.01 4.97 -4.20
CA LEU A 25 0.34 4.40 -4.19
C LEU A 25 1.35 5.19 -3.33
N LYS A 26 1.25 6.52 -3.32
CA LYS A 26 2.08 7.40 -2.48
C LYS A 26 1.90 7.12 -0.99
N TYR A 27 0.65 6.98 -0.53
CA TYR A 27 0.32 6.64 0.85
C TYR A 27 0.94 5.29 1.23
N TRP A 28 0.80 4.26 0.39
CA TRP A 28 1.38 2.94 0.65
C TRP A 28 2.90 2.98 0.76
N ARG A 29 3.59 3.77 -0.07
CA ARG A 29 5.04 3.96 0.04
C ARG A 29 5.43 4.71 1.33
N ASP A 30 4.61 5.66 1.78
CA ASP A 30 4.84 6.38 3.04
C ASP A 30 4.58 5.47 4.26
N ASP A 31 3.55 4.62 4.21
CA ASP A 31 3.25 3.63 5.25
C ASP A 31 4.32 2.55 5.32
N MET A 32 4.77 2.03 4.17
CA MET A 32 5.89 1.09 4.11
C MET A 32 7.14 1.68 4.75
N PHE A 33 7.49 2.93 4.46
CA PHE A 33 8.63 3.59 5.10
C PHE A 33 8.45 3.70 6.62
N SER A 34 7.27 4.09 7.08
CA SER A 34 7.00 4.15 8.51
C SER A 34 7.15 2.78 9.17
N ASN A 35 6.65 1.72 8.54
CA ASN A 35 6.81 0.36 9.04
C ASN A 35 8.28 -0.08 9.01
N THR A 36 9.05 0.27 7.97
CA THR A 36 10.50 0.04 7.94
C THR A 36 11.18 0.67 9.14
N ILE A 37 10.93 1.96 9.43
CA ILE A 37 11.54 2.65 10.57
C ILE A 37 11.17 2.00 11.91
N ILE A 38 9.90 1.58 12.08
CA ILE A 38 9.43 0.89 13.29
C ILE A 38 10.26 -0.36 13.57
N PHE A 39 10.57 -1.17 12.56
CA PHE A 39 11.35 -2.39 12.76
C PHE A 39 12.85 -2.14 12.79
N ILE A 40 13.35 -1.19 12.00
CA ILE A 40 14.79 -0.99 11.85
C ILE A 40 15.44 -0.37 13.08
N ILE A 41 14.74 0.50 13.84
CA ILE A 41 15.29 1.09 15.06
C ILE A 41 15.71 0.02 16.08
N PRO A 42 14.83 -0.87 16.58
CA PRO A 42 15.24 -1.87 17.56
C PRO A 42 16.23 -2.90 16.98
N LEU A 43 16.06 -3.30 15.73
CA LEU A 43 16.98 -4.24 15.07
C LEU A 43 18.38 -3.63 14.93
N SER A 44 18.48 -2.34 14.59
CA SER A 44 19.77 -1.65 14.43
C SER A 44 20.56 -1.57 15.73
N ILE A 45 19.88 -1.42 16.87
CA ILE A 45 20.51 -1.43 18.20
C ILE A 45 21.07 -2.82 18.53
N ILE A 46 20.35 -3.89 18.16
CA ILE A 46 20.80 -5.27 18.36
C ILE A 46 22.03 -5.56 17.48
N THR A 47 22.00 -5.14 16.21
CA THR A 47 23.11 -5.38 15.28
C THR A 47 24.35 -4.54 15.58
N LEU A 48 24.19 -3.40 16.26
CA LEU A 48 25.29 -2.49 16.56
C LEU A 48 26.33 -3.13 17.49
N ALA A 49 25.92 -3.89 18.50
CA ALA A 49 26.82 -4.48 19.48
C ALA A 49 27.91 -5.39 18.87
N PRO A 50 27.57 -6.43 18.07
CA PRO A 50 28.59 -7.27 17.44
C PRO A 50 29.43 -6.50 16.40
N SER A 51 28.83 -5.53 15.70
CA SER A 51 29.56 -4.68 14.73
C SER A 51 30.66 -3.87 15.41
N LEU A 52 30.34 -3.26 16.55
CA LEU A 52 31.28 -2.45 17.32
C LEU A 52 32.42 -3.29 17.89
N ILE A 53 32.12 -4.45 18.51
CA ILE A 53 33.15 -5.34 19.08
C ILE A 53 34.16 -5.72 18.00
N TRP A 54 33.67 -6.21 16.85
CA TRP A 54 34.53 -6.57 15.74
C TRP A 54 35.36 -5.40 15.20
N ALA A 55 34.74 -4.23 15.01
CA ALA A 55 35.44 -3.06 14.49
C ALA A 55 36.51 -2.51 15.46
N PHE A 56 36.29 -2.61 16.77
CA PHE A 56 37.28 -2.26 17.79
C PHE A 56 38.46 -3.24 17.79
N ASP A 57 38.18 -4.55 17.73
CA ASP A 57 39.22 -5.58 17.71
C ASP A 57 40.13 -5.45 16.48
N CYS A 58 39.58 -5.04 15.34
CA CYS A 58 40.34 -4.76 14.11
C CYS A 58 40.98 -3.36 14.05
N GLY A 59 40.76 -2.49 15.04
CA GLY A 59 41.29 -1.12 15.06
C GLY A 59 40.64 -0.15 14.06
N TYR A 60 39.47 -0.48 13.51
CA TYR A 60 38.75 0.34 12.54
C TYR A 60 37.87 1.41 13.21
N TYR A 61 38.50 2.34 13.92
CA TYR A 61 37.80 3.42 14.63
C TYR A 61 36.85 4.27 13.75
N PRO A 62 37.16 4.60 12.47
CA PRO A 62 36.21 5.34 11.65
C PRO A 62 34.92 4.57 11.36
N MET A 63 34.98 3.24 11.27
CA MET A 63 33.79 2.39 11.08
C MET A 63 32.89 2.44 12.32
N VAL A 64 33.47 2.36 13.52
CA VAL A 64 32.74 2.51 14.79
C VAL A 64 31.95 3.83 14.83
N VAL A 65 32.58 4.94 14.46
CA VAL A 65 31.93 6.25 14.44
C VAL A 65 30.78 6.28 13.45
N ILE A 66 30.96 5.71 12.25
CA ILE A 66 29.92 5.66 11.22
C ILE A 66 28.74 4.79 11.66
N ASP A 67 28.97 3.64 12.30
CA ASP A 67 27.90 2.78 12.80
C ASP A 67 27.06 3.48 13.89
N LEU A 68 27.73 4.15 14.85
CA LEU A 68 27.06 4.94 15.89
C LEU A 68 26.24 6.09 15.31
N LEU A 69 26.84 6.85 14.39
CA LEU A 69 26.14 7.94 13.68
C LEU A 69 24.96 7.40 12.86
N SER A 70 25.09 6.22 12.29
CA SER A 70 24.05 5.61 11.46
C SER A 70 22.82 5.25 12.28
N VAL A 71 23.01 4.59 13.42
CA VAL A 71 21.92 4.27 14.36
C VAL A 71 21.30 5.54 14.94
N LEU A 72 22.12 6.53 15.33
CA LEU A 72 21.61 7.81 15.83
C LEU A 72 20.73 8.51 14.78
N MET A 73 21.16 8.54 13.53
CA MET A 73 20.39 9.12 12.43
C MET A 73 19.06 8.39 12.21
N ILE A 74 19.03 7.05 12.28
CA ILE A 74 17.79 6.27 12.17
C ILE A 74 16.82 6.62 13.31
N ILE A 75 17.31 6.74 14.55
CA ILE A 75 16.51 7.14 15.72
C ILE A 75 15.95 8.55 15.51
N LEU A 76 16.79 9.51 15.09
CA LEU A 76 16.37 10.88 14.79
C LEU A 76 15.29 10.92 13.70
N LEU A 77 15.43 10.12 12.65
CA LEU A 77 14.44 10.01 11.57
C LEU A 77 13.11 9.42 12.03
N GLY A 78 13.08 8.60 13.09
CA GLY A 78 11.86 8.07 13.68
C GLY A 78 11.14 9.09 14.56
N PHE A 79 11.86 9.71 15.49
CA PHE A 79 11.26 10.49 16.58
C PHE A 79 11.21 12.00 16.36
N ARG A 80 12.07 12.57 15.51
CA ARG A 80 12.10 14.03 15.32
C ARG A 80 10.86 14.49 14.57
N LYS A 81 10.07 15.40 15.17
CA LYS A 81 8.92 16.05 14.52
C LYS A 81 9.42 17.17 13.58
N GLY A 82 8.65 17.48 12.54
CA GLY A 82 8.90 18.63 11.63
C GLY A 82 9.67 18.32 10.34
N ILE A 83 10.28 17.15 10.19
CA ILE A 83 10.93 16.77 8.92
C ILE A 83 9.89 16.24 7.93
N LYS A 84 9.78 16.88 6.75
CA LYS A 84 8.89 16.41 5.67
C LYS A 84 9.25 14.97 5.27
N ILE A 85 8.23 14.15 4.99
CA ILE A 85 8.38 12.72 4.65
C ILE A 85 9.38 12.48 3.51
N LYS A 86 9.39 13.35 2.48
CA LYS A 86 10.34 13.28 1.37
C LYS A 86 11.80 13.34 1.83
N TYR A 87 12.13 14.27 2.73
CA TYR A 87 13.49 14.42 3.25
C TYR A 87 13.86 13.30 4.21
N ARG A 88 12.91 12.79 5.02
CA ARG A 88 13.17 11.61 5.86
C ARG A 88 13.60 10.39 5.04
N LYS A 89 12.88 10.11 3.96
CA LYS A 89 13.20 9.02 3.04
C LYS A 89 14.57 9.19 2.39
N LEU A 90 14.88 10.40 1.94
CA LEU A 90 16.17 10.67 1.29
C LEU A 90 17.35 10.56 2.27
N LEU A 91 17.20 11.07 3.49
CA LEU A 91 18.20 10.91 4.55
C LEU A 91 18.39 9.45 4.95
N PHE A 92 17.30 8.68 5.04
CA PHE A 92 17.37 7.24 5.30
C PHE A 92 18.12 6.49 4.19
N ILE A 93 17.80 6.78 2.93
CA ILE A 93 18.48 6.17 1.78
C ILE A 93 19.97 6.55 1.78
N ALA A 94 20.30 7.82 2.02
CA ALA A 94 21.69 8.28 2.10
C ALA A 94 22.46 7.56 3.21
N ASN A 95 21.85 7.39 4.38
CA ASN A 95 22.44 6.66 5.50
C ASN A 95 22.75 5.19 5.15
N LEU A 96 21.79 4.48 4.52
CA LEU A 96 22.00 3.11 4.06
C LEU A 96 23.15 2.98 3.06
N TYR A 97 23.28 3.94 2.14
CA TYR A 97 24.35 3.96 1.15
C TYR A 97 25.72 4.27 1.76
N ILE A 98 25.78 5.19 2.72
CA ILE A 98 27.02 5.47 3.48
C ILE A 98 27.46 4.21 4.21
N LEU A 99 26.56 3.56 4.95
CA LEU A 99 26.84 2.32 5.68
C LEU A 99 27.31 1.21 4.73
N SER A 100 26.64 1.03 3.58
CA SER A 100 27.01 0.03 2.59
C SER A 100 28.40 0.28 2.01
N PHE A 101 28.74 1.54 1.73
CA PHE A 101 30.07 1.91 1.25
C PHE A 101 31.15 1.65 2.30
N THR A 102 30.91 2.04 3.56
CA THR A 102 31.82 1.77 4.68
C THR A 102 32.05 0.28 4.89
N LEU A 103 30.99 -0.54 4.85
CA LEU A 103 31.11 -1.99 4.96
C LEU A 103 31.91 -2.59 3.79
N ILE A 104 31.71 -2.11 2.57
CA ILE A 104 32.51 -2.57 1.43
C ILE A 104 33.98 -2.17 1.60
N TYR A 105 34.26 -0.96 2.07
CA TYR A 105 35.62 -0.46 2.28
C TYR A 105 36.38 -1.25 3.36
N TYR A 106 35.77 -1.54 4.51
CA TYR A 106 36.45 -2.23 5.63
C TYR A 106 36.34 -3.77 5.59
N VAL A 107 35.21 -4.32 5.13
CA VAL A 107 34.97 -5.78 5.12
C VAL A 107 35.29 -6.40 3.76
N GLY A 108 34.91 -5.73 2.66
CA GLY A 108 35.24 -6.15 1.29
C GLY A 108 34.07 -6.61 0.42
N LEU A 109 34.38 -7.41 -0.60
CA LEU A 109 33.45 -7.78 -1.68
C LEU A 109 32.17 -8.48 -1.19
N ASN A 110 32.23 -9.24 -0.09
CA ASN A 110 31.05 -9.89 0.50
C ASN A 110 29.97 -8.88 0.93
N SER A 111 30.38 -7.65 1.26
CA SER A 111 29.48 -6.58 1.69
C SER A 111 28.71 -5.92 0.54
N THR A 112 28.96 -6.31 -0.72
CA THR A 112 28.20 -5.81 -1.87
C THR A 112 26.70 -6.14 -1.78
N LEU A 113 26.32 -7.17 -1.02
CA LEU A 113 24.93 -7.49 -0.69
C LEU A 113 24.21 -6.34 0.03
N TYR A 114 24.91 -5.57 0.86
CA TYR A 114 24.33 -4.39 1.52
C TYR A 114 24.04 -3.26 0.52
N LEU A 115 24.85 -3.14 -0.52
CA LEU A 115 24.61 -2.17 -1.60
C LEU A 115 23.39 -2.56 -2.45
N LEU A 116 23.22 -3.87 -2.69
CA LEU A 116 22.02 -4.40 -3.33
C LEU A 116 20.77 -4.15 -2.47
N ALA A 117 20.85 -4.44 -1.16
CA ALA A 117 19.76 -4.22 -0.22
C ALA A 117 19.36 -2.73 -0.14
N SER A 118 20.36 -1.83 -0.13
CA SER A 118 20.14 -0.38 -0.19
C SER A 118 19.43 0.05 -1.47
N CYS A 119 19.82 -0.50 -2.62
CA CYS A 119 19.13 -0.28 -3.88
C CYS A 119 17.67 -0.74 -3.80
N PHE A 120 17.43 -1.98 -3.36
CA PHE A 120 16.08 -2.53 -3.20
C PHE A 120 15.20 -1.65 -2.29
N LEU A 121 15.68 -1.35 -1.08
CA LEU A 121 14.94 -0.54 -0.10
C LEU A 121 14.65 0.86 -0.62
N SER A 122 15.60 1.48 -1.34
CA SER A 122 15.42 2.82 -1.88
C SER A 122 14.30 2.88 -2.93
N VAL A 123 14.25 1.93 -3.87
CA VAL A 123 13.20 1.87 -4.93
C VAL A 123 11.83 1.56 -4.33
N PHE A 124 11.81 0.73 -3.28
CA PHE A 124 10.60 0.36 -2.56
C PHE A 124 9.99 1.56 -1.81
N ILE A 125 10.82 2.31 -1.10
CA ILE A 125 10.41 3.40 -0.20
C ILE A 125 10.17 4.71 -0.96
N HIS A 126 10.95 4.99 -2.02
CA HIS A 126 10.95 6.27 -2.70
C HIS A 126 10.68 6.14 -4.20
N SER A 127 9.91 7.08 -4.75
CA SER A 127 9.68 7.19 -6.20
C SER A 127 10.60 8.28 -6.75
N PHE A 128 11.70 7.84 -7.35
CA PHE A 128 12.66 8.73 -7.99
C PHE A 128 12.13 9.26 -9.32
N LYS A 129 12.59 10.46 -9.71
CA LYS A 129 12.31 11.01 -11.06
C LYS A 129 12.82 10.08 -12.15
N ASN A 130 14.08 9.63 -12.01
CA ASN A 130 14.63 8.55 -12.81
C ASN A 130 14.56 7.26 -11.99
N LYS A 131 13.76 6.28 -12.45
CA LYS A 131 13.59 5.00 -11.75
C LYS A 131 14.90 4.22 -11.56
N TYR A 132 15.92 4.50 -12.37
CA TYR A 132 17.23 3.85 -12.29
C TYR A 132 18.24 4.58 -11.39
N THR A 133 17.86 5.66 -10.70
CA THR A 133 18.79 6.40 -9.82
C THR A 133 19.54 5.51 -8.83
N PRO A 134 18.92 4.55 -8.12
CA PRO A 134 19.64 3.66 -7.19
C PRO A 134 20.64 2.73 -7.87
N ALA A 135 20.30 2.20 -9.05
CA ALA A 135 21.21 1.38 -9.84
C ALA A 135 22.42 2.18 -10.35
N LEU A 136 22.19 3.42 -10.78
CA LEU A 136 23.28 4.34 -11.16
C LEU A 136 24.17 4.67 -9.97
N LEU A 137 23.59 4.85 -8.78
CA LEU A 137 24.36 5.06 -7.55
C LEU A 137 25.25 3.84 -7.23
N ASN A 138 24.71 2.62 -7.36
CA ASN A 138 25.48 1.39 -7.22
C ASN A 138 26.63 1.31 -8.24
N LEU A 139 26.38 1.71 -9.49
CA LEU A 139 27.39 1.77 -10.54
C LEU A 139 28.51 2.76 -10.17
N TYR A 140 28.18 3.97 -9.71
CA TYR A 140 29.20 4.94 -9.27
C TYR A 140 30.02 4.44 -8.09
N ILE A 141 29.38 3.82 -7.09
CA ILE A 141 30.09 3.24 -5.94
C ILE A 141 31.01 2.09 -6.39
N SER A 142 30.56 1.26 -7.34
CA SER A 142 31.36 0.17 -7.89
C SER A 142 32.59 0.72 -8.60
N ILE A 143 32.43 1.72 -9.49
CA ILE A 143 33.56 2.36 -10.19
C ILE A 143 34.53 2.99 -9.19
N LEU A 144 34.01 3.68 -8.17
CA LEU A 144 34.83 4.29 -7.13
C LEU A 144 35.65 3.24 -6.37
N TYR A 145 35.04 2.14 -5.95
CA TYR A 145 35.74 1.06 -5.27
C TYR A 145 36.84 0.43 -6.14
N ILE A 146 36.55 0.18 -7.43
CA ILE A 146 37.53 -0.35 -8.38
C ILE A 146 38.71 0.64 -8.52
N SER A 147 38.43 1.95 -8.59
CA SER A 147 39.49 2.96 -8.61
C SER A 147 40.34 2.96 -7.35
N LEU A 148 39.74 2.77 -6.17
CA LEU A 148 40.49 2.70 -4.91
C LEU A 148 41.37 1.45 -4.82
N TYR A 149 40.91 0.34 -5.40
CA TYR A 149 41.68 -0.90 -5.49
C TYR A 149 42.96 -0.72 -6.31
N TYR A 150 42.90 -0.07 -7.47
CA TYR A 150 44.08 0.15 -8.31
C TYR A 150 45.10 1.15 -7.74
N ILE A 151 44.70 1.99 -6.78
CA ILE A 151 45.57 2.97 -6.13
C ILE A 151 46.20 2.38 -4.84
N ASP A 152 45.92 1.11 -4.51
CA ASP A 152 46.36 0.44 -3.27
C ASP A 152 45.95 1.20 -1.99
N TRP A 153 44.84 1.96 -2.05
CA TRP A 153 44.33 2.74 -0.91
C TRP A 153 43.35 1.94 -0.03
N LEU A 154 43.20 0.64 -0.28
CA LEU A 154 42.34 -0.25 0.50
C LEU A 154 43.09 -0.83 1.71
N PRO A 155 42.39 -1.13 2.82
CA PRO A 155 43.01 -1.73 4.00
C PRO A 155 43.65 -3.11 3.67
N VAL A 156 44.86 -3.32 4.21
CA VAL A 156 45.83 -4.39 3.89
C VAL A 156 45.27 -5.84 3.93
N HIS A 157 44.16 -6.08 4.64
CA HIS A 157 43.53 -7.42 4.72
C HIS A 157 42.92 -7.92 3.40
N GLN A 158 42.87 -7.11 2.33
CA GLN A 158 42.19 -7.43 1.06
C GLN A 158 43.10 -7.71 -0.13
N ASN A 159 44.41 -7.62 0.01
CA ASN A 159 45.36 -7.78 -1.11
C ASN A 159 45.39 -9.20 -1.73
N SER A 160 44.59 -10.14 -1.22
CA SER A 160 44.40 -11.48 -1.79
C SER A 160 43.28 -11.56 -2.85
N THR A 161 42.46 -10.52 -3.01
CA THR A 161 41.35 -10.55 -3.98
C THR A 161 41.86 -10.41 -5.41
N LYS A 162 41.49 -11.38 -6.27
CA LYS A 162 41.87 -11.36 -7.68
C LYS A 162 41.03 -10.33 -8.44
N PRO A 163 41.62 -9.59 -9.40
CA PRO A 163 40.88 -8.58 -10.17
C PRO A 163 39.66 -9.16 -10.89
N ASN A 164 39.76 -10.41 -11.38
CA ASN A 164 38.66 -11.10 -12.05
C ASN A 164 37.43 -11.30 -11.14
N GLU A 165 37.64 -11.58 -9.86
CA GLU A 165 36.55 -11.77 -8.89
C GLU A 165 35.82 -10.44 -8.64
N LEU A 166 36.59 -9.36 -8.52
CA LEU A 166 36.07 -8.01 -8.33
C LEU A 166 35.18 -7.58 -9.52
N PHE A 167 35.62 -7.77 -10.76
CA PHE A 167 34.78 -7.49 -11.93
C PHE A 167 33.52 -8.35 -11.99
N ALA A 168 33.62 -9.65 -11.66
CA ALA A 168 32.48 -10.55 -11.65
C ALA A 168 31.41 -10.12 -10.63
N VAL A 169 31.81 -9.80 -9.40
CA VAL A 169 30.90 -9.39 -8.33
C VAL A 169 30.20 -8.07 -8.66
N PHE A 170 30.95 -7.04 -9.09
CA PHE A 170 30.34 -5.74 -9.40
C PHE A 170 29.46 -5.77 -10.65
N SER A 171 29.82 -6.54 -11.68
CA SER A 171 28.97 -6.73 -12.86
C SER A 171 27.61 -7.33 -12.48
N ASN A 172 27.60 -8.39 -11.65
CA ASN A 172 26.39 -9.03 -11.15
C ASN A 172 25.55 -8.07 -10.28
N LEU A 173 26.20 -7.30 -9.40
CA LEU A 173 25.55 -6.30 -8.57
C LEU A 173 24.85 -5.23 -9.41
N ILE A 174 25.52 -4.70 -10.44
CA ILE A 174 24.97 -3.68 -11.33
C ILE A 174 23.79 -4.27 -12.10
N PHE A 175 23.96 -5.44 -12.72
CA PHE A 175 22.88 -6.13 -13.44
C PHE A 175 21.63 -6.31 -12.56
N LEU A 176 21.80 -6.84 -11.35
CA LEU A 176 20.70 -7.07 -10.43
C LEU A 176 20.08 -5.76 -9.95
N SER A 177 20.86 -4.70 -9.74
CA SER A 177 20.36 -3.38 -9.37
C SER A 177 19.46 -2.78 -10.45
N PHE A 178 19.83 -2.91 -11.73
CA PHE A 178 19.00 -2.49 -12.85
C PHE A 178 17.72 -3.32 -12.98
N LEU A 179 17.83 -4.64 -12.78
CA LEU A 179 16.67 -5.55 -12.76
C LEU A 179 15.68 -5.13 -11.67
N VAL A 180 16.14 -4.91 -10.44
CA VAL A 180 15.33 -4.43 -9.31
C VAL A 180 14.65 -3.09 -9.62
N CYS A 181 15.40 -2.13 -10.18
CA CYS A 181 14.86 -0.83 -10.60
C CYS A 181 13.83 -0.91 -11.73
N SER A 182 13.86 -1.98 -12.54
CA SER A 182 12.87 -2.23 -13.59
C SER A 182 11.62 -2.92 -13.06
N LEU A 183 11.77 -3.95 -12.23
CA LEU A 183 10.67 -4.79 -11.77
C LEU A 183 9.84 -4.13 -10.68
N ILE A 184 10.46 -3.55 -9.65
CA ILE A 184 9.73 -3.04 -8.48
C ILE A 184 8.75 -1.93 -8.85
N PRO A 185 9.13 -0.87 -9.59
CA PRO A 185 8.18 0.17 -9.98
C PRO A 185 7.02 -0.38 -10.82
N ARG A 186 7.31 -1.34 -11.71
CA ARG A 186 6.29 -1.98 -12.55
C ARG A 186 5.31 -2.81 -11.73
N LEU A 187 5.78 -3.55 -10.74
CA LEU A 187 4.94 -4.30 -9.80
C LEU A 187 4.00 -3.36 -9.04
N PHE A 188 4.54 -2.29 -8.47
CA PHE A 188 3.74 -1.30 -7.73
C PHE A 188 2.68 -0.61 -8.61
N SER A 189 3.04 -0.23 -9.84
CA SER A 189 2.08 0.37 -10.78
C SER A 189 0.94 -0.60 -11.08
N LYS A 190 1.28 -1.83 -11.50
CA LYS A 190 0.28 -2.85 -11.84
C LYS A 190 -0.65 -3.18 -10.68
N LEU A 191 -0.10 -3.29 -9.46
CA LEU A 191 -0.91 -3.52 -8.26
C LEU A 191 -1.87 -2.36 -8.02
N ASN A 192 -1.38 -1.11 -8.08
CA ASN A 192 -2.21 0.07 -7.89
C ASN A 192 -3.34 0.17 -8.92
N ASP A 193 -3.06 -0.15 -10.18
CA ASP A 193 -4.06 -0.16 -11.25
C ASP A 193 -5.15 -1.20 -10.97
N ARG A 194 -4.75 -2.44 -10.61
CA ARG A 194 -5.68 -3.51 -10.20
C ARG A 194 -6.53 -3.13 -8.98
N PHE A 195 -5.93 -2.49 -7.97
CA PHE A 195 -6.68 -2.02 -6.82
C PHE A 195 -7.71 -0.96 -7.21
N ARG A 196 -7.35 -0.02 -8.10
CA ARG A 196 -8.26 1.01 -8.57
C ARG A 196 -9.42 0.42 -9.38
N GLU A 197 -9.14 -0.52 -10.28
CA GLU A 197 -10.16 -1.27 -11.03
C GLU A 197 -11.13 -1.97 -10.06
N ASN A 198 -10.61 -2.71 -9.08
CA ASN A 198 -11.43 -3.41 -8.10
C ASN A 198 -12.31 -2.44 -7.28
N LEU A 199 -11.78 -1.29 -6.86
CA LEU A 199 -12.59 -0.28 -6.15
C LEU A 199 -13.74 0.24 -7.01
N VAL A 200 -13.52 0.45 -8.31
CA VAL A 200 -14.60 0.87 -9.23
C VAL A 200 -15.63 -0.24 -9.37
N HIS A 201 -15.20 -1.48 -9.54
CA HIS A 201 -16.12 -2.63 -9.63
C HIS A 201 -16.93 -2.82 -8.35
N THR A 202 -16.31 -2.74 -7.17
CA THR A 202 -17.02 -2.84 -5.88
C THR A 202 -18.06 -1.74 -5.72
N LYS A 203 -17.74 -0.49 -6.08
CA LYS A 203 -18.71 0.61 -6.04
C LYS A 203 -19.90 0.40 -6.97
N LYS A 204 -19.67 -0.15 -8.17
CA LYS A 204 -20.77 -0.51 -9.09
C LYS A 204 -21.66 -1.59 -8.49
N ILE A 205 -21.08 -2.64 -7.92
CA ILE A 205 -21.82 -3.73 -7.25
C ILE A 205 -22.62 -3.19 -6.06
N GLU A 206 -22.03 -2.31 -5.25
CA GLU A 206 -22.72 -1.69 -4.11
C GLU A 206 -23.93 -0.86 -4.55
N LYS A 207 -23.79 -0.08 -5.64
CA LYS A 207 -24.91 0.67 -6.23
C LYS A 207 -26.02 -0.27 -6.72
N GLN A 208 -25.67 -1.34 -7.43
CA GLN A 208 -26.61 -2.36 -7.90
C GLN A 208 -27.34 -3.04 -6.73
N ASN A 209 -26.61 -3.40 -5.67
CA ASN A 209 -27.19 -4.01 -4.48
C ASN A 209 -28.18 -3.07 -3.77
N ASN A 210 -27.89 -1.77 -3.71
CA ASN A 210 -28.79 -0.80 -3.11
C ASN A 210 -30.09 -0.66 -3.93
N LEU A 211 -29.99 -0.63 -5.27
CA LEU A 211 -31.16 -0.65 -6.16
C LEU A 211 -31.99 -1.93 -5.99
N LEU A 212 -31.35 -3.09 -5.92
CA LEU A 212 -32.03 -4.38 -5.69
C LEU A 212 -32.75 -4.43 -4.34
N LYS A 213 -32.15 -3.85 -3.28
CA LYS A 213 -32.80 -3.71 -1.97
C LYS A 213 -34.03 -2.81 -2.05
N GLU A 214 -33.96 -1.71 -2.78
CA GLU A 214 -35.09 -0.82 -3.01
C GLU A 214 -36.22 -1.53 -3.74
N ILE A 215 -35.92 -2.25 -4.83
CA ILE A 215 -36.90 -3.06 -5.56
C ILE A 215 -37.55 -4.10 -4.63
N THR A 216 -36.74 -4.79 -3.83
CA THR A 216 -37.23 -5.80 -2.87
C THR A 216 -38.16 -5.17 -1.82
N TRP A 217 -37.87 -3.95 -1.37
CA TRP A 217 -38.74 -3.21 -0.44
C TRP A 217 -40.07 -2.83 -1.08
N ILE A 218 -40.05 -2.33 -2.32
CA ILE A 218 -41.27 -2.02 -3.09
C ILE A 218 -42.11 -3.30 -3.27
N GLN A 219 -41.48 -4.40 -3.66
CA GLN A 219 -42.15 -5.68 -3.89
C GLN A 219 -42.74 -6.28 -2.61
N SER A 220 -42.06 -6.15 -1.46
CA SER A 220 -42.51 -6.77 -0.21
C SER A 220 -43.53 -5.92 0.56
N HIS A 221 -43.45 -4.59 0.41
CA HIS A 221 -44.20 -3.66 1.25
C HIS A 221 -45.21 -2.82 0.46
N VAL A 222 -44.77 -2.18 -0.64
CA VAL A 222 -45.61 -1.27 -1.42
C VAL A 222 -46.63 -2.04 -2.25
N VAL A 223 -46.23 -3.13 -2.90
CA VAL A 223 -47.13 -4.03 -3.64
C VAL A 223 -48.19 -4.68 -2.74
N ARG A 224 -47.85 -4.94 -1.47
CA ARG A 224 -48.73 -5.64 -0.53
C ARG A 224 -49.99 -4.84 -0.21
N THR A 225 -49.90 -3.51 -0.11
CA THR A 225 -51.04 -2.64 0.23
C THR A 225 -52.21 -2.75 -0.76
N PRO A 226 -52.05 -2.48 -2.08
CA PRO A 226 -53.14 -2.62 -3.02
C PRO A 226 -53.60 -4.07 -3.18
N LEU A 227 -52.69 -5.04 -3.03
CA LEU A 227 -53.04 -6.47 -3.08
C LEU A 227 -53.93 -6.90 -1.89
N SER A 228 -53.59 -6.53 -0.66
CA SER A 228 -54.41 -6.82 0.52
C SER A 228 -55.76 -6.12 0.45
N ARG A 229 -55.81 -4.88 -0.09
CA ARG A 229 -57.07 -4.17 -0.34
C ARG A 229 -57.93 -4.89 -1.38
N LEU A 230 -57.34 -5.38 -2.48
CA LEU A 230 -58.03 -6.21 -3.47
C LEU A 230 -58.62 -7.47 -2.83
N MET A 231 -57.82 -8.20 -2.05
CA MET A 231 -58.29 -9.41 -1.36
C MET A 231 -59.49 -9.12 -0.46
N ALA A 232 -59.41 -8.09 0.38
CA ALA A 232 -60.49 -7.71 1.28
C ALA A 232 -61.76 -7.28 0.53
N LEU A 233 -61.63 -6.47 -0.54
CA LEU A 233 -62.78 -6.03 -1.35
C LEU A 233 -63.44 -7.20 -2.08
N ILE A 234 -62.66 -8.15 -2.60
CA ILE A 234 -63.19 -9.37 -3.24
C ILE A 234 -63.90 -10.26 -2.21
N GLU A 235 -63.41 -10.32 -0.99
CA GLU A 235 -64.05 -11.07 0.10
C GLU A 235 -65.38 -10.44 0.51
N LEU A 236 -65.43 -9.12 0.67
CA LEU A 236 -66.68 -8.38 0.90
C LEU A 236 -67.67 -8.53 -0.26
N LEU A 237 -67.19 -8.53 -1.51
CA LEU A 237 -68.05 -8.67 -2.69
C LEU A 237 -68.78 -10.03 -2.75
N LYS A 238 -68.20 -11.07 -2.13
CA LYS A 238 -68.79 -12.42 -2.06
C LYS A 238 -69.93 -12.53 -1.05
N ASP A 239 -70.12 -11.55 -0.17
CA ASP A 239 -71.23 -11.54 0.79
C ASP A 239 -72.58 -11.37 0.07
N SER A 240 -73.47 -12.33 0.29
CA SER A 240 -74.81 -12.39 -0.32
C SER A 240 -75.77 -11.32 0.23
N GLY A 241 -75.41 -10.62 1.30
CA GLY A 241 -76.19 -9.54 1.89
C GLY A 241 -76.04 -8.16 1.23
N ASN A 242 -75.13 -7.98 0.28
CA ASN A 242 -74.85 -6.67 -0.33
C ASN A 242 -75.94 -6.19 -1.29
N SER A 243 -76.28 -4.90 -1.22
CA SER A 243 -77.14 -4.25 -2.21
C SER A 243 -76.41 -4.10 -3.56
N GLU A 244 -77.15 -3.83 -4.64
CA GLU A 244 -76.55 -3.56 -5.96
C GLU A 244 -75.67 -2.30 -5.95
N GLU A 245 -76.01 -1.31 -5.10
CA GLU A 245 -75.20 -0.10 -4.92
C GLU A 245 -73.88 -0.41 -4.21
N ASP A 246 -73.89 -1.27 -3.19
CA ASP A 246 -72.68 -1.72 -2.48
C ASP A 246 -71.75 -2.51 -3.39
N LYS A 247 -72.31 -3.42 -4.21
CA LYS A 247 -71.53 -4.18 -5.20
C LYS A 247 -70.85 -3.26 -6.21
N LYS A 248 -71.56 -2.24 -6.70
CA LYS A 248 -71.00 -1.25 -7.63
C LYS A 248 -69.86 -0.46 -6.98
N PHE A 249 -70.03 -0.02 -5.73
CA PHE A 249 -68.98 0.65 -4.96
C PHE A 249 -67.73 -0.23 -4.75
N LEU A 250 -67.92 -1.51 -4.39
CA LEU A 250 -66.81 -2.45 -4.21
C LEU A 250 -66.05 -2.70 -5.53
N LEU A 251 -66.77 -2.86 -6.64
CA LEU A 251 -66.17 -3.01 -7.98
C LEU A 251 -65.34 -1.78 -8.38
N ASP A 252 -65.84 -0.57 -8.16
CA ASP A 252 -65.08 0.66 -8.44
C ASP A 252 -63.78 0.73 -7.64
N ASN A 253 -63.80 0.34 -6.35
CA ASN A 253 -62.61 0.29 -5.50
C ASN A 253 -61.63 -0.83 -5.88
N ILE A 254 -62.11 -1.97 -6.40
CA ILE A 254 -61.27 -3.03 -6.97
C ILE A 254 -60.53 -2.50 -8.21
N VAL A 255 -61.21 -1.76 -9.08
CA VAL A 255 -60.59 -1.16 -10.27
C VAL A 255 -59.50 -0.16 -9.87
N ILE A 256 -59.77 0.71 -8.88
CA ILE A 256 -58.77 1.65 -8.34
C ILE A 256 -57.54 0.90 -7.81
N SER A 257 -57.76 -0.13 -6.98
CA SER A 257 -56.67 -0.93 -6.40
C SER A 257 -55.85 -1.68 -7.44
N SER A 258 -56.50 -2.20 -8.48
CA SER A 258 -55.82 -2.88 -9.59
C SER A 258 -54.94 -1.91 -10.38
N ARG A 259 -55.40 -0.67 -10.61
CA ARG A 259 -54.61 0.38 -11.27
C ARG A 259 -53.42 0.84 -10.43
N GLU A 260 -53.60 1.00 -9.13
CA GLU A 260 -52.49 1.31 -8.23
C GLU A 260 -51.43 0.20 -8.23
N LEU A 261 -51.85 -1.07 -8.16
CA LEU A 261 -50.95 -2.21 -8.25
C LEU A 261 -50.18 -2.23 -9.58
N ASP A 262 -50.85 -2.01 -10.71
CA ASP A 262 -50.20 -1.89 -12.02
C ASP A 262 -49.17 -0.75 -12.05
N GLY A 263 -49.47 0.39 -11.42
CA GLY A 263 -48.53 1.48 -11.25
C GLY A 263 -47.26 1.09 -10.50
N VAL A 264 -47.40 0.38 -9.37
CA VAL A 264 -46.25 -0.12 -8.58
C VAL A 264 -45.44 -1.16 -9.38
N ILE A 265 -46.10 -2.04 -10.13
CA ILE A 265 -45.42 -3.03 -10.99
C ILE A 265 -44.60 -2.31 -12.08
N LYS A 266 -45.16 -1.29 -12.73
CA LYS A 266 -44.43 -0.47 -13.71
C LYS A 266 -43.21 0.21 -13.10
N GLU A 267 -43.33 0.72 -11.87
CA GLU A 267 -42.19 1.29 -11.15
C GLU A 267 -41.06 0.26 -10.94
N ILE A 268 -41.40 -0.96 -10.54
CA ILE A 268 -40.43 -2.06 -10.38
C ILE A 268 -39.74 -2.39 -11.69
N VAL A 269 -40.49 -2.48 -12.80
CA VAL A 269 -39.95 -2.78 -14.13
C VAL A 269 -38.94 -1.70 -14.55
N VAL A 270 -39.32 -0.43 -14.47
CA VAL A 270 -38.44 0.71 -14.81
C VAL A 270 -37.17 0.72 -13.95
N LYS A 271 -37.30 0.50 -12.62
CA LYS A 271 -36.12 0.40 -11.74
C LYS A 271 -35.24 -0.80 -12.08
N SER A 272 -35.82 -1.94 -12.43
CA SER A 272 -35.07 -3.15 -12.80
C SER A 272 -34.32 -2.99 -14.12
N GLU A 273 -34.89 -2.31 -15.11
CA GLU A 273 -34.23 -2.00 -16.38
C GLU A 273 -32.98 -1.12 -16.17
N SER A 274 -33.04 -0.19 -15.23
CA SER A 274 -31.89 0.66 -14.89
C SER A 274 -30.68 -0.12 -14.34
N VAL A 275 -30.92 -1.31 -13.75
CA VAL A 275 -29.85 -2.21 -13.26
C VAL A 275 -29.12 -2.88 -14.44
N HIS A 276 -29.79 -3.11 -15.57
CA HIS A 276 -29.21 -3.75 -16.75
C HIS A 276 -28.59 -2.77 -17.75
N ALA A 277 -29.04 -1.52 -17.77
CA ALA A 277 -28.53 -0.48 -18.67
C ALA A 277 -27.13 0.06 -18.31
N GLU A 278 -26.58 -0.25 -17.13
CA GLU A 278 -25.22 0.18 -16.70
C GLU A 278 -24.09 -0.81 -17.06
N LYS A 279 -24.36 -1.82 -17.90
CA LYS A 279 -23.34 -2.71 -18.49
C LYS A 279 -22.68 -2.08 -19.70
#